data_AF-A0A803QFB1-F1
#
_entry.id   AF-A0A803QFB1-F1
#
_cell.length_a   1.000
_cell.length_b   1.000
_cell.length_c   1.000
_cell.angle_alpha   90.00
_cell.angle_beta   90.00
_cell.angle_gamma   90.00
#
_symmetry.space_group_name_H-M   'P 1'
#
loop_
_entity.id
_entity.type
_entity.pdbx_description
1 polymer ?
#
loop_
_entity_poly.entity_id
_entity_poly.type
_entity_poly.pdbx_seq_one_letter_code
_entity_poly.pdbx_strand_id
1 'polypeptide(L)'
;MLKWAWNALIGNQSLWYSVVNAKYLGGRKFLDVEKRTGDSAMWKAIIDAKLVLERGICRKIGDGASTSTWFDPWVPTGNRSPLPRHDVSEGVAWVKQFITEGNRRNVVKIRVWFSEEDAKDILNIDLPDHPTGDSWLWLGEKNGDFSIRSACKSIKRSLGVDATDSVWKLVWKSRLHSRLKVLWWQLLHDAFLTKSKLSNIMRLDSNLCALCGCASETSLHLFWECCFSKAIWFSTPWGITTDSVKVGCWRAWMDWFQVDSNCPPDVSFDEFMVTTLCIVEAVWKERNRKVHEDMKLCVDGAVLAAVLRNEWGEILAIKKAKTLCTDPLSCKAQAVCLAAELAGESGLDLVIFQCDNAWVSNAFNTSIEVTIDFTLSAARNRFFNLCRRFKERGLIHVSRRCNFMAHSVAN
;
A
#
# COMPACT_ATOMS: atom_id res chain seq x y z
N MET A 1 -0.22 17.19 7.52
CA MET A 1 0.06 18.62 7.28
C MET A 1 -0.75 19.55 8.16
N LEU A 2 -2.06 19.31 8.40
CA LEU A 2 -2.90 20.19 9.23
C LEU A 2 -2.36 20.56 10.61
N LYS A 3 -1.79 19.61 11.36
CA LYS A 3 -1.17 19.92 12.67
C LYS A 3 -0.03 20.94 12.54
N TRP A 4 0.76 20.85 11.48
CA TRP A 4 1.84 21.80 11.21
C TRP A 4 1.29 23.16 10.77
N ALA A 5 0.24 23.19 9.95
CA ALA A 5 -0.46 24.42 9.59
C ALA A 5 -1.03 25.13 10.84
N TRP A 6 -1.66 24.38 11.76
CA TRP A 6 -2.14 24.89 13.05
C TRP A 6 -1.01 25.45 13.91
N ASN A 7 0.12 24.73 14.01
CA ASN A 7 1.28 25.22 14.76
C ASN A 7 1.89 26.50 14.14
N ALA A 8 1.90 26.61 12.81
CA ALA A 8 2.33 27.83 12.12
C ALA A 8 1.35 29.00 12.35
N LEU A 9 0.05 28.70 12.48
CA LEU A 9 -0.99 29.68 12.74
C LEU A 9 -0.91 30.28 14.15
N ILE A 10 -0.75 29.45 15.18
CA ILE A 10 -0.66 29.93 16.58
C ILE A 10 0.67 30.64 16.83
N GLY A 11 1.75 30.19 16.19
CA GLY A 11 3.08 30.73 16.43
C GLY A 11 3.67 30.33 17.79
N ASN A 12 3.55 29.04 18.14
CA ASN A 12 4.17 28.51 19.36
C ASN A 12 5.69 28.75 19.38
N GLN A 13 6.28 29.00 20.55
CA GLN A 13 7.74 29.14 20.76
C GLN A 13 8.51 27.82 20.63
N SER A 14 8.21 27.03 19.61
CA SER A 14 8.94 25.81 19.26
C SER A 14 10.07 26.13 18.31
N LEU A 15 11.18 25.38 18.39
CA LEU A 15 12.29 25.47 17.45
C LEU A 15 11.82 25.34 15.98
N TRP A 16 10.86 24.45 15.74
CA TRP A 16 10.25 24.26 14.43
C TRP A 16 9.60 25.55 13.91
N TYR A 17 8.82 26.24 14.74
CA TYR A 17 8.18 27.49 14.34
C TYR A 17 9.23 28.59 14.09
N SER A 18 10.29 28.69 14.90
CA SER A 18 11.37 29.66 14.66
C SER A 18 11.99 29.50 13.28
N VAL A 19 12.28 28.26 12.86
CA VAL A 19 12.82 27.96 11.52
C VAL A 19 11.80 28.31 10.43
N VAL A 20 10.54 27.93 10.61
CA VAL A 20 9.47 28.22 9.64
C VAL A 20 9.23 29.72 9.51
N ASN A 21 9.25 30.44 10.62
CA ASN A 21 9.05 31.88 10.66
C ASN A 21 10.19 32.61 9.94
N ALA A 22 11.44 32.24 10.24
CA ALA A 22 12.61 32.84 9.60
C ALA A 22 12.67 32.56 8.09
N LYS A 23 12.35 31.33 7.67
CA LYS A 23 12.49 30.92 6.27
C LYS A 23 11.30 31.28 5.38
N TYR A 24 10.08 31.10 5.86
CA TYR A 24 8.87 31.16 5.02
C TYR A 24 7.93 32.32 5.36
N LEU A 25 7.69 32.57 6.65
CA LEU A 25 6.73 33.61 7.06
C LEU A 25 7.33 35.01 6.93
N GLY A 26 8.57 35.20 7.40
CA GLY A 26 9.25 36.50 7.40
C GLY A 26 8.50 37.55 8.23
N GLY A 27 7.90 37.15 9.36
CA GLY A 27 7.08 38.02 10.20
C GLY A 27 5.64 38.25 9.73
N ARG A 28 5.23 37.68 8.59
CA ARG A 28 3.83 37.73 8.11
C ARG A 28 2.97 36.69 8.83
N LYS A 29 1.66 36.93 8.92
CA LYS A 29 0.71 35.93 9.44
C LYS A 29 0.64 34.73 8.50
N PHE A 30 0.50 33.52 9.04
CA PHE A 30 0.40 32.29 8.25
C PHE A 30 -0.72 32.35 7.19
N LEU A 31 -1.85 32.97 7.53
CA LEU A 31 -2.99 33.11 6.61
C LEU A 31 -2.74 34.07 5.44
N ASP A 32 -1.67 34.86 5.45
CA ASP A 32 -1.35 35.78 4.36
C ASP A 32 -0.27 35.23 3.43
N VAL A 33 0.29 34.05 3.74
CA VAL A 33 1.39 33.46 2.97
C VAL A 33 0.86 32.59 1.83
N GLU A 34 1.46 32.77 0.67
CA GLU A 34 1.24 31.98 -0.55
C GLU A 34 2.47 31.15 -0.91
N LYS A 35 2.28 30.13 -1.75
CA LYS A 35 3.36 29.24 -2.21
C LYS A 35 4.29 29.98 -3.17
N ARG A 36 5.60 29.72 -3.04
CA ARG A 36 6.63 30.17 -3.98
C ARG A 36 7.21 29.00 -4.76
N THR A 37 7.76 29.28 -5.94
CA THR A 37 8.37 28.25 -6.81
C THR A 37 9.51 27.50 -6.10
N GLY A 38 10.39 28.22 -5.40
CA GLY A 38 11.52 27.67 -4.65
C GLY A 38 11.18 27.04 -3.29
N ASP A 39 9.90 27.01 -2.88
CA ASP A 39 9.53 26.42 -1.59
C ASP A 39 9.66 24.90 -1.60
N SER A 40 10.03 24.35 -0.44
CA SER A 40 10.07 22.91 -0.24
C SER A 40 8.70 22.26 -0.44
N ALA A 41 8.69 21.00 -0.92
CA ALA A 41 7.45 20.24 -1.10
C ALA A 41 6.63 20.13 0.20
N MET A 42 7.30 19.97 1.35
CA MET A 42 6.65 19.96 2.65
C MET A 42 5.96 21.28 2.97
N TRP A 43 6.61 22.42 2.72
CA TRP A 43 6.00 23.74 2.95
C TRP A 43 4.78 23.96 2.06
N LYS A 44 4.91 23.64 0.76
CA LYS A 44 3.79 23.72 -0.19
C LYS A 44 2.59 22.90 0.31
N ALA A 45 2.83 21.69 0.83
CA ALA A 45 1.79 20.84 1.40
C ALA A 45 1.20 21.35 2.73
N ILE A 46 1.97 22.13 3.51
CA ILE A 46 1.45 22.84 4.71
C ILE A 46 0.54 23.99 4.28
N ILE A 47 0.93 24.77 3.26
CA ILE A 47 0.09 25.82 2.69
C ILE A 47 -1.18 25.24 2.07
N ASP A 48 -1.11 24.08 1.41
CA ASP A 48 -2.32 23.39 0.92
C ASP A 48 -3.32 23.06 2.03
N ALA A 49 -2.82 22.74 3.23
CA ALA A 49 -3.69 22.47 4.38
C ALA A 49 -4.36 23.72 4.95
N LYS A 50 -3.95 24.93 4.54
CA LYS A 50 -4.52 26.22 4.98
C LYS A 50 -6.00 26.32 4.64
N LEU A 51 -6.41 25.98 3.42
CA LEU A 51 -7.82 26.04 2.97
C LEU A 51 -8.74 25.18 3.83
N VAL A 52 -8.23 24.04 4.30
CA VAL A 52 -8.97 23.15 5.18
C VAL A 52 -9.02 23.71 6.60
N LEU A 53 -7.93 24.34 7.04
CA LEU A 53 -7.83 24.96 8.35
C LEU A 53 -8.81 26.15 8.47
N GLU A 54 -8.87 27.03 7.47
CA GLU A 54 -9.75 28.21 7.42
C GLU A 54 -11.23 27.87 7.65
N ARG A 55 -11.68 26.67 7.24
CA ARG A 55 -13.06 26.20 7.42
C ARG A 55 -13.43 25.79 8.85
N GLY A 56 -12.46 25.72 9.76
CA GLY A 56 -12.68 25.27 11.13
C GLY A 56 -12.00 26.11 12.21
N ILE A 57 -11.46 27.28 11.85
CA ILE A 57 -10.79 28.19 12.79
C ILE A 57 -11.59 29.47 12.99
N CYS A 58 -11.73 29.86 14.26
CA CYS A 58 -12.33 31.12 14.65
C CYS A 58 -11.43 31.81 15.67
N ARG A 59 -11.45 33.14 15.73
CA ARG A 59 -10.70 33.92 16.71
C ARG A 59 -11.41 33.91 18.04
N LYS A 60 -10.67 33.62 19.11
CA LYS A 60 -11.07 33.93 20.47
C LYS A 60 -10.70 35.37 20.76
N ILE A 61 -11.71 36.21 20.98
CA ILE A 61 -11.49 37.61 21.31
C ILE A 61 -11.06 37.71 22.77
N GLY A 62 -9.89 38.30 22.99
CA GLY A 62 -9.40 38.74 24.29
C GLY A 62 -9.51 40.27 24.35
N ASP A 63 -8.43 40.97 24.01
CA ASP A 63 -8.36 42.44 23.94
C ASP A 63 -8.70 43.02 22.55
N GLY A 64 -8.90 42.16 21.55
CA GLY A 64 -9.22 42.51 20.18
C GLY A 64 -8.08 43.20 19.41
N ALA A 65 -6.88 43.29 19.99
CA ALA A 65 -5.78 44.09 19.43
C ALA A 65 -5.10 43.43 18.23
N SER A 66 -5.23 42.10 18.09
CA SER A 66 -4.56 41.33 17.03
C SER A 66 -5.53 40.70 16.04
N THR A 67 -6.83 40.97 16.20
CA THR A 67 -7.91 40.46 15.35
C THR A 67 -8.45 41.55 14.44
N SER A 68 -8.31 41.34 13.13
CA SER A 68 -8.88 42.21 12.12
C SER A 68 -10.40 42.05 12.10
N THR A 69 -11.12 43.18 12.06
CA THR A 69 -12.58 43.17 12.06
C THR A 69 -13.17 42.46 10.85
N TRP A 70 -12.53 42.59 9.68
CA TRP A 70 -13.13 42.19 8.39
C TRP A 70 -12.45 40.98 7.75
N PHE A 71 -11.18 40.71 8.07
CA PHE A 71 -10.40 39.67 7.42
C PHE A 71 -10.22 38.41 8.27
N ASP A 72 -10.33 38.52 9.59
CA ASP A 72 -10.23 37.35 10.47
C ASP A 72 -11.65 36.79 10.76
N PRO A 73 -11.83 35.46 10.83
CA PRO A 73 -13.11 34.85 11.20
C PRO A 73 -13.28 34.92 12.72
N TRP A 74 -14.18 35.76 13.21
CA TRP A 74 -14.40 35.93 14.66
C TRP A 74 -15.88 35.96 15.08
N VAL A 75 -16.81 35.75 14.13
CA VAL A 75 -18.23 35.54 14.44
C VAL A 75 -18.44 34.07 14.82
N PRO A 76 -18.98 33.77 16.03
CA PRO A 76 -19.15 32.39 16.49
C PRO A 76 -20.04 31.55 15.58
N THR A 77 -21.08 32.18 15.02
CA THR A 77 -22.02 31.54 14.11
C THR A 77 -21.48 31.60 12.69
N GLY A 78 -21.21 30.44 12.10
CA GLY A 78 -20.87 30.33 10.68
C GLY A 78 -19.39 30.42 10.30
N ASN A 79 -18.47 30.52 11.28
CA ASN A 79 -17.03 30.50 11.04
C ASN A 79 -16.58 31.50 9.96
N ARG A 80 -17.06 32.74 10.08
CA ARG A 80 -16.88 33.78 9.07
C ARG A 80 -16.50 35.12 9.68
N SER A 81 -16.01 36.00 8.82
CA SER A 81 -15.91 37.42 9.12
C SER A 81 -17.31 38.05 9.11
N PRO A 82 -17.55 39.08 9.95
CA PRO A 82 -18.82 39.80 9.95
C PRO A 82 -18.99 40.62 8.66
N LEU A 83 -20.24 40.86 8.29
CA LEU A 83 -20.59 41.69 7.14
C LEU A 83 -20.77 43.16 7.58
N PRO A 84 -20.09 44.11 6.93
CA PRO A 84 -20.23 45.53 7.26
C PRO A 84 -21.61 46.07 6.86
N ARG A 85 -22.20 46.91 7.72
CA ARG A 85 -23.40 47.71 7.39
C ARG A 85 -23.08 48.99 6.62
N HIS A 86 -21.88 49.52 6.79
CA HIS A 86 -21.41 50.77 6.20
C HIS A 86 -20.15 50.54 5.35
N ASP A 87 -19.75 51.52 4.54
CA ASP A 87 -18.50 51.41 3.79
C ASP A 87 -17.30 51.30 4.77
N VAL A 88 -16.47 50.29 4.54
CA VAL A 88 -15.37 49.88 5.44
C VAL A 88 -14.25 50.93 5.48
N SER A 89 -14.28 51.89 4.54
CA SER A 89 -13.34 53.01 4.41
C SER A 89 -13.36 54.00 5.60
N GLU A 90 -14.37 53.93 6.47
CA GLU A 90 -14.57 54.83 7.62
C GLU A 90 -13.74 54.48 8.91
N GLY A 91 -12.69 53.67 8.79
CA GLY A 91 -11.60 53.64 9.79
C GLY A 91 -11.73 52.65 10.95
N VAL A 92 -12.54 51.59 10.81
CA VAL A 92 -12.55 50.45 11.75
C VAL A 92 -11.77 49.28 11.13
N ALA A 93 -10.61 48.96 11.71
CA ALA A 93 -9.74 47.88 11.24
C ALA A 93 -9.60 46.74 12.25
N TRP A 94 -9.72 47.03 13.55
CA TRP A 94 -9.41 46.09 14.64
C TRP A 94 -10.57 45.91 15.60
N VAL A 95 -10.77 44.67 16.08
CA VAL A 95 -11.83 44.35 17.04
C VAL A 95 -11.71 45.15 18.34
N LYS A 96 -10.49 45.53 18.74
CA LYS A 96 -10.20 46.42 19.87
C LYS A 96 -11.03 47.71 19.85
N GLN A 97 -11.35 48.25 18.69
CA GLN A 97 -12.14 49.48 18.57
C GLN A 97 -13.60 49.32 19.03
N PHE A 98 -14.07 48.09 19.24
CA PHE A 98 -15.39 47.73 19.78
C PHE A 98 -15.33 47.29 21.25
N ILE A 99 -14.16 47.32 21.88
CA ILE A 99 -13.95 46.96 23.28
C ILE A 99 -13.58 48.22 24.07
N THR A 100 -14.21 48.44 25.22
CA THR A 100 -13.95 49.59 26.10
C THR A 100 -12.81 49.31 27.08
N GLU A 101 -12.32 50.33 27.78
CA GLU A 101 -11.16 50.26 28.69
C GLU A 101 -11.29 49.24 29.85
N GLY A 102 -12.50 48.71 30.11
CA GLY A 102 -12.75 47.65 31.10
C GLY A 102 -12.96 46.24 30.50
N ASN A 103 -12.46 45.98 29.30
CA ASN A 103 -12.71 44.76 28.50
C ASN A 103 -14.21 44.45 28.30
N ARG A 104 -15.03 45.50 28.18
CA ARG A 104 -16.48 45.38 27.93
C ARG A 104 -16.80 45.72 26.49
N ARG A 105 -17.87 45.12 25.97
CA ARG A 105 -18.34 45.30 24.60
C ARG A 105 -18.99 46.68 24.44
N ASN A 106 -18.60 47.45 23.43
CA ASN A 106 -19.25 48.69 23.07
C ASN A 106 -20.50 48.39 22.22
N VAL A 107 -21.63 48.15 22.92
CA VAL A 107 -22.90 47.74 22.30
C VAL A 107 -23.38 48.70 21.22
N VAL A 108 -23.24 50.01 21.45
CA VAL A 108 -23.68 51.04 20.50
C VAL A 108 -22.88 50.91 19.21
N LYS A 109 -21.56 50.85 19.31
CA LYS A 109 -20.68 50.78 18.14
C LYS A 109 -20.85 49.46 17.37
N ILE A 110 -21.04 48.34 18.07
CA ILE A 110 -21.29 47.03 17.44
C ILE A 110 -22.59 47.08 16.60
N ARG A 111 -23.67 47.64 17.14
CA ARG A 111 -24.97 47.71 16.41
C ARG A 111 -24.94 48.63 15.19
N VAL A 112 -24.09 49.66 15.22
CA VAL A 112 -23.88 50.56 14.08
C VAL A 112 -23.15 49.84 12.95
N TRP A 113 -22.08 49.12 13.24
CA TRP A 113 -21.16 48.61 12.22
C TRP A 113 -21.52 47.24 11.64
N PHE A 114 -22.24 46.41 12.38
CA PHE A 114 -22.55 45.03 11.99
C PHE A 114 -24.04 44.83 11.72
N SER A 115 -24.36 43.84 10.86
CA SER A 115 -25.73 43.39 10.62
C SER A 115 -26.42 43.00 11.93
N GLU A 116 -27.75 42.98 11.97
CA GLU A 116 -28.48 42.62 13.19
C GLU A 116 -28.18 41.20 13.67
N GLU A 117 -27.97 40.29 12.72
CA GLU A 117 -27.56 38.92 12.97
C GLU A 117 -26.14 38.86 13.57
N ASP A 118 -25.17 39.51 12.90
CA ASP A 118 -23.77 39.52 13.36
C ASP A 118 -23.61 40.24 14.69
N ALA A 119 -24.29 41.38 14.88
CA ALA A 119 -24.27 42.13 16.13
C ALA A 119 -24.79 41.28 17.30
N LYS A 120 -25.86 40.49 17.08
CA LYS A 120 -26.40 39.59 18.10
C LYS A 120 -25.37 38.53 18.50
N ASP A 121 -24.70 37.93 17.53
CA ASP A 121 -23.70 36.89 17.78
C ASP A 121 -22.43 37.45 18.43
N ILE A 122 -21.96 38.61 17.97
CA ILE A 122 -20.81 39.32 18.54
C ILE A 122 -21.06 39.71 20.00
N LEU A 123 -22.28 40.17 20.32
CA LEU A 123 -22.65 40.53 21.69
C LEU A 123 -22.65 39.34 22.66
N ASN A 124 -22.77 38.11 22.15
CA ASN A 124 -22.72 36.88 22.94
C ASN A 124 -21.30 36.33 23.15
N ILE A 125 -20.25 36.94 22.57
CA ILE A 125 -18.86 36.46 22.72
C ILE A 125 -18.34 36.78 24.11
N ASP A 126 -18.18 35.78 24.98
CA ASP A 126 -17.59 35.93 26.32
C ASP A 126 -16.18 36.56 26.27
N LEU A 127 -16.04 37.73 26.90
CA LEU A 127 -14.76 38.42 27.04
C LEU A 127 -14.17 38.07 28.42
N PRO A 128 -12.86 37.82 28.52
CA PRO A 128 -12.24 37.53 29.81
C PRO A 128 -12.26 38.75 30.75
N ASP A 129 -12.38 38.52 32.06
CA ASP A 129 -12.39 39.60 33.07
C ASP A 129 -11.06 40.39 33.12
N HIS A 130 -9.98 39.76 32.66
CA HIS A 130 -8.66 40.36 32.54
C HIS A 130 -8.24 40.45 31.07
N PRO A 131 -7.52 41.51 30.67
CA PRO A 131 -7.04 41.66 29.30
C PRO A 131 -6.01 40.57 28.99
N THR A 132 -6.44 39.60 28.18
CA THR A 132 -5.58 38.57 27.59
C THR A 132 -5.48 38.79 26.09
N GLY A 133 -4.35 38.45 25.48
CA GLY A 133 -4.23 38.51 24.03
C GLY A 133 -5.22 37.58 23.32
N ASP A 134 -5.67 37.98 22.14
CA ASP A 134 -6.53 37.14 21.30
C ASP A 134 -5.82 35.83 20.90
N SER A 135 -6.60 34.78 20.67
CA SER A 135 -6.07 33.46 20.26
C SER A 135 -6.92 32.80 19.17
N TRP A 136 -6.50 31.62 18.72
CA TRP A 136 -7.24 30.82 17.73
C TRP A 136 -7.98 29.68 18.43
N LEU A 137 -9.22 29.46 18.01
CA LEU A 137 -10.08 28.35 18.42
C LEU A 137 -10.32 27.42 17.24
N TRP A 138 -10.31 26.13 17.53
CA TRP A 138 -10.72 25.10 16.59
C TRP A 138 -12.18 24.71 16.84
N LEU A 139 -13.06 24.98 15.87
CA LEU A 139 -14.50 24.74 15.98
C LEU A 139 -14.90 23.26 15.84
N GLY A 140 -13.97 22.38 15.51
CA GLY A 140 -14.26 20.95 15.38
C GLY A 140 -14.41 20.22 16.72
N GLU A 141 -14.11 20.86 17.85
CA GLU A 141 -14.32 20.34 19.20
C GLU A 141 -15.00 21.39 20.09
N LYS A 142 -15.81 20.95 21.07
CA LYS A 142 -16.57 21.87 21.95
C LYS A 142 -15.69 22.72 22.87
N ASN A 143 -14.51 22.22 23.23
CA ASN A 143 -13.55 22.93 24.07
C ASN A 143 -12.67 23.91 23.28
N GLY A 144 -12.77 23.95 21.95
CA GLY A 144 -11.94 24.80 21.10
C GLY A 144 -10.54 24.26 20.83
N ASP A 145 -10.19 23.08 21.36
CA ASP A 145 -8.85 22.51 21.19
C ASP A 145 -8.69 21.84 19.84
N PHE A 146 -7.56 22.10 19.19
CA PHE A 146 -7.22 21.43 17.95
C PHE A 146 -6.77 19.99 18.19
N SER A 147 -7.42 19.05 17.52
CA SER A 147 -6.95 17.68 17.42
C SER A 147 -6.93 17.23 15.96
N ILE A 148 -5.94 16.39 15.59
CA ILE A 148 -5.90 15.79 14.25
C ILE A 148 -7.18 14.98 13.99
N ARG A 149 -7.73 14.37 15.05
CA ARG A 149 -8.95 13.54 14.97
C ARG A 149 -10.16 14.36 14.54
N SER A 150 -10.42 15.51 15.17
CA SER A 150 -11.56 16.37 14.81
C SER A 150 -11.34 17.07 13.48
N ALA A 151 -10.11 17.49 13.16
CA ALA A 151 -9.77 18.02 11.85
C ALA A 151 -10.07 17.02 10.72
N CYS A 152 -9.58 15.78 10.84
CA CYS A 152 -9.88 14.73 9.87
C CYS A 152 -11.38 14.41 9.78
N LYS A 153 -12.12 14.44 10.88
CA LYS A 153 -13.57 14.22 10.90
C LYS A 153 -14.33 15.32 10.16
N SER A 154 -13.93 16.59 10.35
CA SER A 154 -14.51 17.74 9.65
C SER A 154 -14.30 17.63 8.13
N ILE A 155 -13.08 17.27 7.69
CA ILE A 155 -12.77 17.05 6.27
C ILE A 155 -13.66 15.97 5.66
N LYS A 156 -13.77 14.82 6.32
CA LYS A 156 -14.59 13.69 5.81
C LYS A 156 -16.04 14.09 5.60
N ARG A 157 -16.63 14.81 6.56
CA ARG A 157 -17.99 15.37 6.43
C ARG A 157 -18.09 16.34 5.25
N SER A 158 -17.14 17.26 5.10
CA SER A 158 -17.17 18.25 4.02
C SER A 158 -17.02 17.65 2.62
N LEU A 159 -16.33 16.52 2.50
CA LEU A 159 -16.14 15.82 1.23
C LEU A 159 -17.27 14.83 0.92
N GLY A 160 -18.22 14.62 1.83
CA GLY A 160 -19.22 13.55 1.71
C GLY A 160 -18.62 12.14 1.70
N VAL A 161 -17.35 12.00 2.08
CA VAL A 161 -16.64 10.72 2.10
C VAL A 161 -16.86 10.07 3.47
N ASP A 162 -18.08 9.58 3.69
CA ASP A 162 -18.39 8.69 4.82
C ASP A 162 -17.96 7.24 4.54
N ALA A 163 -17.55 6.94 3.30
CA ALA A 163 -16.94 5.68 2.94
C ALA A 163 -15.53 5.59 3.53
N THR A 164 -15.44 5.17 4.78
CA THR A 164 -14.25 4.48 5.26
C THR A 164 -14.01 3.28 4.36
N ASP A 165 -13.06 3.44 3.44
CA ASP A 165 -12.54 2.40 2.56
C ASP A 165 -12.36 1.09 3.35
N SER A 166 -13.14 0.07 2.99
CA SER A 166 -13.20 -1.23 3.66
C SER A 166 -11.83 -1.90 3.68
N VAL A 167 -11.06 -1.76 2.60
CA VAL A 167 -9.69 -2.27 2.48
C VAL A 167 -8.78 -1.61 3.51
N TRP A 168 -8.85 -0.28 3.67
CA TRP A 168 -8.02 0.40 4.68
C TRP A 168 -8.43 0.02 6.09
N LYS A 169 -9.74 -0.09 6.38
CA LYS A 169 -10.21 -0.59 7.68
C LYS A 169 -9.63 -1.98 7.98
N LEU A 170 -9.61 -2.88 7.00
CA LEU A 170 -9.09 -4.23 7.11
C LEU A 170 -7.59 -4.23 7.42
N VAL A 171 -6.78 -3.52 6.63
CA VAL A 171 -5.32 -3.41 6.83
C VAL A 171 -5.00 -2.81 8.20
N TRP A 172 -5.64 -1.69 8.57
CA TRP A 172 -5.29 -1.00 9.82
C TRP A 172 -5.78 -1.71 11.07
N LYS A 173 -6.88 -2.47 11.01
CA LYS A 173 -7.41 -3.28 12.12
C LYS A 173 -6.77 -4.66 12.26
N SER A 174 -6.04 -5.15 11.25
CA SER A 174 -5.32 -6.43 11.32
C SER A 174 -4.33 -6.50 12.49
N ARG A 175 -3.96 -7.72 12.92
CA ARG A 175 -2.96 -7.92 13.99
C ARG A 175 -1.51 -7.86 13.49
N LEU A 176 -1.32 -7.40 12.25
CA LEU A 176 -0.02 -7.26 11.62
C LEU A 176 0.86 -6.23 12.34
N HIS A 177 2.17 -6.48 12.32
CA HIS A 177 3.16 -5.50 12.79
C HIS A 177 3.07 -4.20 11.97
N SER A 178 3.28 -3.04 12.59
CA SER A 178 3.13 -1.72 11.95
C SER A 178 3.98 -1.57 10.67
N ARG A 179 5.18 -2.17 10.63
CA ARG A 179 6.03 -2.23 9.42
C ARG A 179 5.30 -2.89 8.23
N LEU A 180 4.59 -3.99 8.48
CA LEU A 180 3.84 -4.71 7.45
C LEU A 180 2.60 -3.93 7.00
N LYS A 181 1.93 -3.21 7.92
CA LYS A 181 0.82 -2.31 7.54
C LYS A 181 1.28 -1.20 6.59
N VAL A 182 2.48 -0.66 6.80
CA VAL A 182 3.08 0.32 5.87
C VAL A 182 3.43 -0.32 4.53
N LEU A 183 3.94 -1.56 4.52
CA LEU A 183 4.23 -2.27 3.27
C LEU A 183 2.94 -2.58 2.47
N TRP A 184 1.85 -2.95 3.14
CA TRP A 184 0.52 -3.04 2.53
C TRP A 184 0.08 -1.70 1.95
N TRP A 185 0.28 -0.61 2.69
CA TRP A 185 0.00 0.73 2.20
C TRP A 185 0.78 1.03 0.91
N GLN A 186 2.07 0.69 0.85
CA GLN A 186 2.90 0.85 -0.34
C GLN A 186 2.39 -0.01 -1.51
N LEU A 187 1.97 -1.25 -1.26
CA LEU A 187 1.46 -2.15 -2.29
C LEU A 187 0.13 -1.66 -2.87
N LEU A 188 -0.84 -1.36 -2.00
CA LEU A 188 -2.18 -0.91 -2.40
C LEU A 188 -2.20 0.45 -3.09
N HIS A 189 -1.26 1.35 -2.75
CA HIS A 189 -1.06 2.61 -3.46
C HIS A 189 -0.18 2.50 -4.69
N ASP A 190 0.31 1.31 -5.02
CA ASP A 190 1.29 1.09 -6.07
C ASP A 190 2.47 2.08 -5.93
N ALA A 191 3.11 2.11 -4.77
CA ALA A 191 4.19 3.05 -4.42
C ALA A 191 5.61 2.51 -4.71
N PHE A 192 5.73 1.27 -5.19
CA PHE A 192 7.02 0.68 -5.55
C PHE A 192 7.61 1.35 -6.80
N LEU A 193 8.89 1.72 -6.75
CA LEU A 193 9.62 2.36 -7.86
C LEU A 193 10.04 1.34 -8.91
N THR A 194 9.06 0.75 -9.59
CA THR A 194 9.29 -0.18 -10.69
C THR A 194 9.84 0.55 -11.92
N LYS A 195 10.49 -0.17 -12.84
CA LYS A 195 11.05 0.45 -14.05
C LYS A 195 9.99 1.19 -14.88
N SER A 196 8.76 0.70 -14.93
CA SER A 196 7.66 1.38 -15.65
C SER A 196 7.33 2.77 -15.08
N LYS A 197 7.54 2.99 -13.77
CA LYS A 197 7.35 4.32 -13.15
C LYS A 197 8.60 5.16 -13.26
N LEU A 198 9.76 4.54 -13.08
CA LEU A 198 11.04 5.23 -13.20
C LEU A 198 11.26 5.76 -14.63
N SER A 199 10.78 5.06 -15.67
CA SER A 199 10.86 5.54 -17.05
C SER A 199 10.11 6.84 -17.30
N ASN A 200 9.14 7.19 -16.43
CA ASN A 200 8.42 8.47 -16.50
C ASN A 200 9.19 9.62 -15.84
N ILE A 201 10.21 9.31 -15.04
CA ILE A 201 11.00 10.28 -14.26
C ILE A 201 12.39 10.46 -14.88
N MET A 202 12.98 9.39 -15.41
CA MET A 202 14.31 9.38 -16.00
C MET A 202 14.37 8.45 -17.21
N ARG A 203 15.35 8.68 -18.09
CA ARG A 203 15.60 7.79 -19.23
C ARG A 203 16.18 6.45 -18.73
N LEU A 204 15.54 5.37 -19.14
CA LEU A 204 15.99 3.99 -18.89
C LEU A 204 16.22 3.29 -20.22
N ASP A 205 17.24 2.43 -20.28
CA ASP A 205 17.55 1.63 -21.48
C ASP A 205 16.45 0.61 -21.80
N SER A 206 15.73 0.15 -20.77
CA SER A 206 14.62 -0.78 -20.91
C SER A 206 13.65 -0.69 -19.73
N ASN A 207 12.36 -0.76 -20.02
CA ASN A 207 11.30 -0.90 -19.02
C ASN A 207 10.96 -2.36 -18.69
N LEU A 208 11.66 -3.33 -19.29
CA LEU A 208 11.42 -4.75 -19.06
C LEU A 208 11.79 -5.15 -17.62
N CYS A 209 10.97 -6.03 -17.06
CA CYS A 209 11.13 -6.63 -15.75
C CYS A 209 12.56 -7.10 -15.54
N ALA A 210 13.20 -6.59 -14.49
CA ALA A 210 14.56 -6.99 -14.18
C ALA A 210 14.63 -8.50 -13.96
N LEU A 211 13.62 -9.13 -13.35
CA LEU A 211 13.64 -10.56 -13.05
C LEU A 211 13.47 -11.43 -14.31
N CYS A 212 12.34 -11.33 -15.00
CA CYS A 212 12.05 -12.23 -16.12
C CYS A 212 12.52 -11.73 -17.49
N GLY A 213 12.63 -10.42 -17.70
CA GLY A 213 12.90 -9.82 -19.00
C GLY A 213 11.75 -9.93 -20.03
N CYS A 214 10.61 -10.54 -19.70
CA CYS A 214 9.56 -10.87 -20.68
C CYS A 214 8.48 -9.80 -20.87
N ALA A 215 8.27 -8.91 -19.90
CA ALA A 215 7.22 -7.89 -19.93
C ALA A 215 7.65 -6.62 -19.19
N SER A 216 6.89 -5.53 -19.35
CA SER A 216 7.12 -4.26 -18.64
C SER A 216 7.04 -4.45 -17.13
N GLU A 217 7.99 -3.86 -16.39
CA GLU A 217 8.05 -3.97 -14.93
C GLU A 217 7.02 -3.06 -14.26
N THR A 218 5.78 -3.52 -14.16
CA THR A 218 4.76 -2.96 -13.26
C THR A 218 4.83 -3.65 -11.89
N SER A 219 4.22 -3.09 -10.84
CA SER A 219 4.18 -3.80 -9.55
C SER A 219 3.43 -5.13 -9.65
N LEU A 220 2.35 -5.15 -10.43
CA LEU A 220 1.49 -6.31 -10.58
C LEU A 220 2.25 -7.40 -11.34
N HIS A 221 2.93 -7.01 -12.42
CA HIS A 221 3.82 -7.93 -13.11
C HIS A 221 4.90 -8.45 -12.16
N LEU A 222 5.62 -7.55 -11.50
CA LEU A 222 6.74 -7.91 -10.64
C LEU A 222 6.34 -8.88 -9.53
N PHE A 223 5.22 -8.66 -8.84
CA PHE A 223 4.86 -9.45 -7.65
C PHE A 223 3.82 -10.55 -7.90
N TRP A 224 3.10 -10.55 -9.02
CA TRP A 224 2.01 -11.51 -9.30
C TRP A 224 2.15 -12.26 -10.61
N GLU A 225 2.51 -11.59 -11.71
CA GLU A 225 2.46 -12.19 -13.07
C GLU A 225 3.82 -12.68 -13.58
N CYS A 226 4.92 -12.18 -13.01
CA CYS A 226 6.28 -12.55 -13.36
C CYS A 226 6.52 -14.05 -13.10
N CYS A 227 7.19 -14.74 -14.03
CA CYS A 227 7.50 -16.17 -13.88
C CYS A 227 8.28 -16.49 -12.59
N PHE A 228 9.17 -15.58 -12.17
CA PHE A 228 9.88 -15.69 -10.90
C PHE A 228 8.91 -15.67 -9.71
N SER A 229 8.00 -14.70 -9.67
CA SER A 229 7.05 -14.55 -8.57
C SER A 229 6.00 -15.66 -8.57
N LYS A 230 5.57 -16.11 -9.75
CA LYS A 230 4.72 -17.30 -9.91
C LYS A 230 5.31 -18.53 -9.25
N ALA A 231 6.62 -18.78 -9.44
CA ALA A 231 7.29 -19.91 -8.82
C ALA A 231 7.25 -19.82 -7.29
N ILE A 232 7.46 -18.63 -6.72
CA ILE A 232 7.39 -18.39 -5.27
C ILE A 232 5.96 -18.57 -4.74
N TRP A 233 4.96 -18.02 -5.41
CA TRP A 233 3.56 -18.20 -5.04
C TRP A 233 3.16 -19.68 -5.06
N PHE A 234 3.64 -20.44 -6.04
CA PHE A 234 3.41 -21.88 -6.13
C PHE A 234 4.18 -22.69 -5.08
N SER A 235 5.36 -22.23 -4.64
CA SER A 235 6.13 -22.89 -3.58
C SER A 235 5.56 -22.67 -2.18
N THR A 236 4.61 -21.73 -2.02
CA THR A 236 3.88 -21.61 -0.75
C THR A 236 3.12 -22.90 -0.42
N PRO A 237 2.78 -23.14 0.85
CA PRO A 237 1.90 -24.24 1.25
C PRO A 237 0.57 -24.29 0.48
N TRP A 238 0.15 -23.17 -0.12
CA TRP A 238 -1.12 -23.00 -0.82
C TRP A 238 -1.07 -23.34 -2.30
N GLY A 239 0.13 -23.42 -2.89
CA GLY A 239 0.28 -23.78 -4.30
C GLY A 239 -0.42 -22.80 -5.25
N ILE A 240 -0.46 -21.51 -4.91
CA ILE A 240 -1.22 -20.50 -5.67
C ILE A 240 -0.70 -20.43 -7.10
N THR A 241 -1.61 -20.67 -8.05
CA THR A 241 -1.36 -20.53 -9.48
C THR A 241 -1.92 -19.20 -9.95
N THR A 242 -1.08 -18.15 -9.94
CA THR A 242 -1.53 -16.78 -10.22
C THR A 242 -2.11 -16.59 -11.63
N ASP A 243 -1.81 -17.49 -12.57
CA ASP A 243 -2.40 -17.50 -13.92
C ASP A 243 -3.91 -17.73 -13.94
N SER A 244 -4.43 -18.47 -12.96
CA SER A 244 -5.87 -18.71 -12.79
C SER A 244 -6.60 -17.49 -12.22
N VAL A 245 -5.86 -16.50 -11.71
CA VAL A 245 -6.39 -15.34 -10.99
C VAL A 245 -5.99 -14.06 -11.72
N LYS A 246 -6.90 -13.57 -12.57
CA LYS A 246 -6.70 -12.31 -13.29
C LYS A 246 -7.16 -11.14 -12.41
N VAL A 247 -6.19 -10.39 -11.90
CA VAL A 247 -6.41 -9.16 -11.15
C VAL A 247 -5.87 -7.97 -11.93
N GLY A 248 -6.64 -6.89 -12.05
CA GLY A 248 -6.21 -5.68 -12.77
C GLY A 248 -5.39 -4.71 -11.90
N CYS A 249 -5.52 -4.79 -10.58
CA CYS A 249 -4.83 -3.94 -9.62
C CYS A 249 -4.83 -4.57 -8.22
N TRP A 250 -4.04 -4.01 -7.31
CA TRP A 250 -3.96 -4.51 -5.93
C TRP A 250 -5.25 -4.38 -5.13
N ARG A 251 -6.14 -3.45 -5.49
CA ARG A 251 -7.49 -3.39 -4.89
C ARG A 251 -8.35 -4.57 -5.30
N ALA A 252 -8.42 -4.86 -6.60
CA ALA A 252 -9.12 -6.03 -7.11
C ALA A 252 -8.51 -7.34 -6.57
N TRP A 253 -7.19 -7.37 -6.37
CA TRP A 253 -6.53 -8.47 -5.70
C TRP A 253 -6.98 -8.62 -4.23
N MET A 254 -7.09 -7.51 -3.50
CA MET A 254 -7.56 -7.51 -2.12
C MET A 254 -9.04 -7.94 -1.99
N ASP A 255 -9.86 -7.58 -2.97
CA ASP A 255 -11.26 -7.99 -3.03
C ASP A 255 -11.38 -9.48 -3.38
N TRP A 256 -10.58 -9.96 -4.34
CA TRP A 256 -10.47 -11.39 -4.67
C TRP A 256 -10.05 -12.21 -3.44
N PHE A 257 -9.06 -11.73 -2.69
CA PHE A 257 -8.56 -12.40 -1.49
C PHE A 257 -9.61 -12.49 -0.37
N GLN A 258 -10.50 -11.50 -0.23
CA GLN A 258 -11.53 -11.50 0.81
C GLN A 258 -12.63 -12.55 0.61
N VAL A 259 -12.68 -13.22 -0.53
CA VAL A 259 -13.65 -14.29 -0.77
C VAL A 259 -13.15 -15.56 -0.08
N ASP A 260 -13.91 -16.07 0.89
CA ASP A 260 -13.53 -17.24 1.73
C ASP A 260 -13.12 -18.47 0.89
N SER A 261 -13.74 -18.69 -0.27
CA SER A 261 -13.40 -19.80 -1.17
C SER A 261 -12.01 -19.72 -1.80
N ASN A 262 -11.37 -18.55 -1.77
CA ASN A 262 -10.02 -18.33 -2.28
C ASN A 262 -8.96 -18.50 -1.19
N CYS A 263 -9.37 -18.59 0.08
CA CYS A 263 -8.50 -18.89 1.20
C CYS A 263 -8.40 -20.42 1.39
N PRO A 264 -7.19 -20.96 1.57
CA PRO A 264 -7.01 -22.37 1.91
C PRO A 264 -7.71 -22.72 3.23
N PRO A 265 -8.25 -23.95 3.38
CA PRO A 265 -8.70 -24.43 4.68
C PRO A 265 -7.55 -24.39 5.68
N ASP A 266 -7.84 -23.98 6.91
CA ASP A 266 -6.93 -23.91 8.07
C ASP A 266 -5.90 -22.77 8.10
N VAL A 267 -5.99 -21.77 7.22
CA VAL A 267 -5.09 -20.60 7.22
C VAL A 267 -5.83 -19.36 7.69
N SER A 268 -5.28 -18.67 8.69
CA SER A 268 -5.87 -17.41 9.15
C SER A 268 -5.65 -16.28 8.13
N PHE A 269 -6.60 -15.34 8.06
CA PHE A 269 -6.47 -14.13 7.23
C PHE A 269 -5.16 -13.38 7.50
N ASP A 270 -4.75 -13.24 8.77
CA ASP A 270 -3.52 -12.53 9.14
C ASP A 270 -2.27 -13.29 8.65
N GLU A 271 -2.24 -14.62 8.72
CA GLU A 271 -1.14 -15.44 8.20
C GLU A 271 -1.01 -15.31 6.68
N PHE A 272 -2.14 -15.25 5.98
CA PHE A 272 -2.14 -14.99 4.55
C PHE A 272 -1.53 -13.62 4.20
N MET A 273 -1.95 -12.60 4.94
CA MET A 273 -1.47 -11.23 4.77
C MET A 273 0.03 -11.11 5.03
N VAL A 274 0.55 -11.78 6.07
CA VAL A 274 1.99 -11.81 6.36
C VAL A 274 2.76 -12.47 5.23
N THR A 275 2.34 -13.65 4.80
CA THR A 275 3.06 -14.43 3.77
C THR A 275 3.10 -13.68 2.44
N THR A 276 1.99 -13.04 2.06
CA THR A 276 1.94 -12.19 0.86
C THR A 276 3.01 -11.12 0.90
N LEU A 277 3.13 -10.43 2.04
CA LEU A 277 4.14 -9.40 2.22
C LEU A 277 5.56 -9.94 2.29
N CYS A 278 5.77 -11.14 2.85
CA CYS A 278 7.06 -11.83 2.81
C CYS A 278 7.49 -12.11 1.37
N ILE A 279 6.57 -12.55 0.51
CA ILE A 279 6.82 -12.77 -0.92
C ILE A 279 7.15 -11.45 -1.61
N VAL A 280 6.32 -10.41 -1.42
CA VAL A 280 6.56 -9.07 -1.99
C VAL A 280 7.93 -8.53 -1.57
N GLU A 281 8.29 -8.65 -0.29
CA GLU A 281 9.58 -8.19 0.22
C GLU A 281 10.75 -9.02 -0.35
N ALA A 282 10.62 -10.34 -0.45
CA ALA A 282 11.64 -11.21 -1.02
C ALA A 282 11.88 -10.91 -2.50
N VAL A 283 10.81 -10.80 -3.29
CA VAL A 283 10.86 -10.44 -4.71
C VAL A 283 11.46 -9.05 -4.90
N TRP A 284 11.05 -8.08 -4.08
CA TRP A 284 11.60 -6.72 -4.15
C TRP A 284 13.09 -6.67 -3.84
N LYS A 285 13.54 -7.42 -2.82
CA LYS A 285 14.97 -7.56 -2.48
C LYS A 285 15.76 -8.18 -3.62
N GLU A 286 15.29 -9.29 -4.20
CA GLU A 286 15.99 -9.95 -5.31
C GLU A 286 16.04 -9.07 -6.56
N ARG A 287 14.94 -8.37 -6.86
CA ARG A 287 14.90 -7.39 -7.94
C ARG A 287 15.95 -6.29 -7.73
N ASN A 288 16.02 -5.72 -6.53
CA ASN A 288 16.97 -4.65 -6.24
C ASN A 288 18.41 -5.13 -6.27
N ARG A 289 18.69 -6.35 -5.81
CA ARG A 289 20.00 -6.99 -5.94
C ARG A 289 20.41 -7.06 -7.42
N LYS A 290 19.52 -7.53 -8.29
CA LYS A 290 19.80 -7.59 -9.74
C LYS A 290 20.03 -6.22 -10.38
N VAL A 291 19.28 -5.20 -9.95
CA VAL A 291 19.34 -3.86 -10.55
C VAL A 291 20.53 -3.04 -10.04
N HIS A 292 20.93 -3.20 -8.78
CA HIS A 292 21.91 -2.32 -8.13
C HIS A 292 23.26 -3.00 -7.82
N GLU A 293 23.29 -4.33 -7.70
CA GLU A 293 24.50 -5.07 -7.30
C GLU A 293 25.10 -5.88 -8.45
N ASP A 294 24.57 -5.71 -9.69
CA ASP A 294 24.96 -6.39 -10.95
C ASP A 294 25.12 -7.92 -10.82
N MET A 295 24.49 -8.51 -9.80
CA MET A 295 24.49 -9.94 -9.58
C MET A 295 23.55 -10.61 -10.59
N LYS A 296 24.07 -11.64 -11.27
CA LYS A 296 23.21 -12.62 -11.96
C LYS A 296 22.18 -13.12 -10.95
N LEU A 297 20.91 -13.18 -11.36
CA LEU A 297 19.86 -13.75 -10.55
C LEU A 297 20.36 -15.06 -9.95
N CYS A 298 20.14 -15.23 -8.65
CA CYS A 298 20.15 -16.57 -8.09
C CYS A 298 18.83 -17.25 -8.46
N VAL A 299 18.59 -17.43 -9.77
CA VAL A 299 17.83 -18.60 -10.21
C VAL A 299 18.88 -19.69 -10.30
N ASP A 300 19.30 -20.20 -9.14
CA ASP A 300 19.71 -21.60 -9.13
C ASP A 300 18.50 -22.32 -9.70
N GLY A 301 18.61 -22.76 -10.96
CA GLY A 301 17.52 -23.39 -11.67
C GLY A 301 16.82 -24.42 -10.77
N ALA A 302 15.51 -24.63 -10.96
CA ALA A 302 14.76 -25.51 -10.09
C ALA A 302 15.48 -26.86 -9.91
N VAL A 303 15.60 -27.32 -8.68
CA VAL A 303 16.19 -28.63 -8.40
C VAL A 303 15.09 -29.66 -8.58
N LEU A 304 15.29 -30.53 -9.56
CA LEU A 304 14.48 -31.71 -9.79
C LEU A 304 15.02 -32.83 -8.91
N ALA A 305 14.10 -33.60 -8.31
CA ALA A 305 14.45 -34.76 -7.51
C ALA A 305 13.59 -35.94 -7.91
N ALA A 306 14.23 -37.11 -8.05
CA ALA A 306 13.58 -38.39 -8.20
C ALA A 306 14.10 -39.34 -7.12
N VAL A 307 13.19 -40.06 -6.47
CA VAL A 307 13.50 -41.05 -5.44
C VAL A 307 12.98 -42.39 -5.92
N LEU A 308 13.88 -43.36 -6.04
CA LEU A 308 13.56 -44.74 -6.37
C LEU A 308 13.43 -45.54 -5.08
N ARG A 309 12.32 -46.27 -4.94
CA ARG A 309 12.05 -47.13 -3.78
C ARG A 309 11.48 -48.47 -4.19
N ASN A 310 11.71 -49.49 -3.37
CA ASN A 310 11.07 -50.81 -3.54
C ASN A 310 9.65 -50.83 -2.92
N GLU A 311 8.99 -51.99 -3.00
CA GLU A 311 7.63 -52.21 -2.50
C GLU A 311 7.48 -52.08 -0.97
N TRP A 312 8.56 -52.26 -0.21
CA TRP A 312 8.59 -52.05 1.23
C TRP A 312 8.89 -50.60 1.62
N GLY A 313 9.10 -49.71 0.64
CA GLY A 313 9.37 -48.30 0.85
C GLY A 313 10.84 -47.96 1.12
N GLU A 314 11.75 -48.92 0.99
CA GLU A 314 13.19 -48.69 1.13
C GLU A 314 13.74 -47.94 -0.08
N ILE A 315 14.62 -46.97 0.16
CA ILE A 315 15.20 -46.13 -0.89
C ILE A 315 16.34 -46.90 -1.55
N LEU A 316 16.24 -47.09 -2.86
CA LEU A 316 17.27 -47.75 -3.66
C LEU A 316 18.24 -46.72 -4.26
N ALA A 317 17.70 -45.59 -4.73
CA ALA A 317 18.50 -44.53 -5.34
C ALA A 317 17.81 -43.17 -5.29
N ILE A 318 18.60 -42.11 -5.35
CA ILE A 318 18.10 -40.73 -5.44
C ILE A 318 18.87 -40.03 -6.55
N LYS A 319 18.15 -39.32 -7.42
CA LYS A 319 18.75 -38.49 -8.46
C LYS A 319 18.29 -37.05 -8.30
N LYS A 320 19.26 -36.13 -8.29
CA LYS A 320 19.02 -34.68 -8.33
C LYS A 320 19.53 -34.13 -9.66
N ALA A 321 18.83 -33.15 -10.21
CA ALA A 321 19.29 -32.39 -11.37
C ALA A 321 18.87 -30.93 -11.23
N LYS A 322 19.69 -29.99 -11.71
CA LYS A 322 19.28 -28.58 -11.85
C LYS A 322 18.63 -28.41 -13.22
N THR A 323 17.51 -27.68 -13.29
CA THR A 323 16.90 -27.27 -14.56
C THR A 323 16.76 -25.76 -14.66
N LEU A 324 16.98 -25.21 -15.86
CA LEU A 324 16.75 -23.79 -16.13
C LEU A 324 15.26 -23.43 -16.22
N CYS A 325 14.38 -24.42 -16.15
CA CYS A 325 12.95 -24.21 -16.16
C CYS A 325 12.51 -23.39 -14.93
N THR A 326 11.76 -22.32 -15.20
CA THR A 326 11.21 -21.42 -14.17
C THR A 326 9.75 -21.68 -13.87
N ASP A 327 9.02 -22.37 -14.76
CA ASP A 327 7.60 -22.66 -14.58
C ASP A 327 7.39 -23.98 -13.81
N PRO A 328 6.60 -23.97 -12.72
CA PRO A 328 6.44 -25.15 -11.87
C PRO A 328 5.89 -26.39 -12.59
N LEU A 329 5.05 -26.20 -13.60
CA LEU A 329 4.41 -27.28 -14.32
C LEU A 329 5.42 -28.04 -15.20
N SER A 330 6.28 -27.32 -15.93
CA SER A 330 7.36 -27.95 -16.69
C SER A 330 8.45 -28.52 -15.78
N CYS A 331 8.73 -27.93 -14.62
CA CYS A 331 9.62 -28.55 -13.62
C CYS A 331 9.09 -29.92 -13.18
N LYS A 332 7.79 -30.03 -12.88
CA LYS A 332 7.15 -31.32 -12.53
C LYS A 332 7.25 -32.33 -13.68
N ALA A 333 6.96 -31.90 -14.90
CA ALA A 333 7.06 -32.76 -16.08
C ALA A 333 8.50 -33.25 -16.34
N GLN A 334 9.49 -32.39 -16.10
CA GLN A 334 10.91 -32.76 -16.20
C GLN A 334 11.36 -33.66 -15.03
N ALA A 335 10.83 -33.48 -13.82
CA ALA A 335 11.10 -34.38 -12.69
C ALA A 335 10.62 -35.82 -12.98
N VAL A 336 9.48 -35.97 -13.67
CA VAL A 336 8.99 -37.29 -14.13
C VAL A 336 9.94 -37.89 -15.18
N CYS A 337 10.52 -37.08 -16.07
CA CYS A 337 11.56 -37.54 -17.00
C CYS A 337 12.83 -37.99 -16.26
N LEU A 338 13.26 -37.23 -15.24
CA LEU A 338 14.41 -37.56 -14.41
C LEU A 338 14.20 -38.89 -13.67
N ALA A 339 12.97 -39.16 -13.21
CA ALA A 339 12.61 -40.44 -12.59
C ALA A 339 12.69 -41.61 -13.58
N ALA A 340 12.25 -41.41 -14.83
CA ALA A 340 12.37 -42.43 -15.87
C ALA A 340 13.84 -42.72 -16.26
N GLU A 341 14.70 -41.71 -16.25
CA GLU A 341 16.14 -41.89 -16.42
C GLU A 341 16.75 -42.68 -15.28
N LEU A 342 16.45 -42.30 -14.03
CA LEU A 342 16.94 -43.01 -12.85
C LEU A 342 16.54 -44.48 -12.87
N ALA A 343 15.27 -44.77 -13.13
CA ALA A 343 14.77 -46.15 -13.21
C ALA A 343 15.43 -46.94 -14.36
N GLY A 344 15.69 -46.28 -15.49
CA GLY A 344 16.38 -46.88 -16.63
C GLY A 344 17.85 -47.16 -16.39
N GLU A 345 18.55 -46.29 -15.65
CA GLU A 345 19.94 -46.49 -15.21
C GLU A 345 20.05 -47.62 -14.17
N SER A 346 19.02 -47.81 -13.35
CA SER A 346 18.94 -48.91 -12.38
C SER A 346 18.53 -50.26 -12.98
N GLY A 347 18.29 -50.34 -14.30
CA GLY A 347 17.99 -51.60 -14.99
C GLY A 347 16.66 -52.26 -14.57
N LEU A 348 15.68 -51.46 -14.11
CA LEU A 348 14.38 -51.98 -13.70
C LEU A 348 13.50 -52.27 -14.90
N ASP A 349 12.73 -53.36 -14.84
CA ASP A 349 11.78 -53.76 -15.90
C ASP A 349 10.34 -53.28 -15.63
N LEU A 350 9.98 -53.09 -14.35
CA LEU A 350 8.62 -52.82 -13.90
C LEU A 350 8.62 -51.61 -12.97
N VAL A 351 7.99 -50.50 -13.39
CA VAL A 351 8.15 -49.20 -12.71
C VAL A 351 6.83 -48.46 -12.57
N ILE A 352 6.49 -48.04 -11.35
CA ILE A 352 5.37 -47.14 -11.07
C ILE A 352 5.92 -45.75 -10.74
N PHE A 353 5.73 -44.80 -11.64
CA PHE A 353 6.04 -43.40 -11.44
C PHE A 353 4.94 -42.73 -10.62
N GLN A 354 5.34 -41.94 -9.62
CA GLN A 354 4.42 -41.22 -8.74
C GLN A 354 4.69 -39.71 -8.85
N CYS A 355 3.63 -38.94 -9.13
CA CYS A 355 3.72 -37.49 -9.29
C CYS A 355 2.64 -36.81 -8.45
N ASP A 356 2.98 -35.72 -7.76
CA ASP A 356 2.06 -34.91 -6.97
C ASP A 356 1.40 -33.77 -7.77
N ASN A 357 1.26 -33.97 -9.08
CA ASN A 357 0.50 -33.08 -9.94
C ASN A 357 -0.41 -33.92 -10.85
N ALA A 358 -1.72 -33.88 -10.56
CA ALA A 358 -2.73 -34.67 -11.27
C ALA A 358 -2.76 -34.33 -12.77
N TRP A 359 -2.54 -33.08 -13.14
CA TRP A 359 -2.56 -32.66 -14.54
C TRP A 359 -1.40 -33.26 -15.33
N VAL A 360 -0.18 -33.24 -14.78
CA VAL A 360 0.99 -33.90 -15.39
C VAL A 360 0.75 -35.40 -15.53
N SER A 361 0.29 -36.06 -14.46
CA SER A 361 -0.01 -37.51 -14.50
C SER A 361 -1.05 -37.84 -15.58
N ASN A 362 -2.13 -37.07 -15.65
CA ASN A 362 -3.19 -37.29 -16.63
C ASN A 362 -2.70 -37.00 -18.06
N ALA A 363 -1.98 -35.89 -18.27
CA ALA A 363 -1.47 -35.49 -19.59
C ALA A 363 -0.44 -36.48 -20.16
N PHE A 364 0.30 -37.18 -19.29
CA PHE A 364 1.28 -38.18 -19.70
C PHE A 364 0.65 -39.58 -19.88
N ASN A 365 -0.55 -39.82 -19.34
CA ASN A 365 -1.30 -41.06 -19.51
C ASN A 365 -2.26 -41.02 -20.71
N THR A 366 -2.72 -39.85 -21.14
CA THR A 366 -3.71 -39.75 -22.23
C THR A 366 -3.08 -39.75 -23.62
N SER A 367 -3.67 -40.51 -24.55
CA SER A 367 -3.27 -40.55 -25.97
C SER A 367 -3.77 -39.34 -26.80
N ILE A 368 -4.53 -38.44 -26.18
CA ILE A 368 -5.18 -37.32 -26.87
C ILE A 368 -4.20 -36.15 -26.96
N GLU A 369 -4.13 -35.51 -28.14
CA GLU A 369 -3.54 -34.18 -28.35
C GLU A 369 -4.40 -33.15 -27.61
N VAL A 370 -4.22 -33.07 -26.30
CA VAL A 370 -4.60 -31.85 -25.57
C VAL A 370 -3.67 -30.75 -26.08
N THR A 371 -4.18 -29.53 -26.30
CA THR A 371 -3.37 -28.35 -26.59
C THR A 371 -2.44 -28.07 -25.40
N ILE A 372 -1.30 -28.75 -25.42
CA ILE A 372 -0.27 -28.71 -24.38
C ILE A 372 0.78 -27.70 -24.85
N ASP A 373 1.24 -26.85 -23.92
CA ASP A 373 2.37 -25.94 -24.14
C ASP A 373 3.59 -26.70 -24.72
N PHE A 374 4.37 -26.06 -25.58
CA PHE A 374 5.45 -26.69 -26.33
C PHE A 374 6.46 -27.42 -25.43
N THR A 375 6.80 -26.82 -24.28
CA THR A 375 7.71 -27.38 -23.25
C THR A 375 7.18 -28.67 -22.63
N LEU A 376 5.88 -28.74 -22.35
CA LEU A 376 5.23 -29.92 -21.77
C LEU A 376 5.08 -31.04 -22.81
N SER A 377 4.80 -30.69 -24.07
CA SER A 377 4.79 -31.66 -25.17
C SER A 377 6.19 -32.28 -25.37
N ALA A 378 7.25 -31.48 -25.31
CA ALA A 378 8.62 -31.96 -25.38
C ALA A 378 8.99 -32.89 -24.20
N ALA A 379 8.63 -32.52 -22.97
CA ALA A 379 8.86 -33.36 -21.79
C ALA A 379 8.07 -34.68 -21.86
N ARG A 380 6.81 -34.63 -22.31
CA ARG A 380 5.98 -35.81 -22.54
C ARG A 380 6.65 -36.76 -23.54
N ASN A 381 7.05 -36.26 -24.71
CA ASN A 381 7.71 -37.07 -25.74
C ASN A 381 9.02 -37.70 -25.22
N ARG A 382 9.81 -36.94 -24.46
CA ARG A 382 11.01 -37.46 -23.79
C ARG A 382 10.67 -38.59 -22.82
N PHE A 383 9.66 -38.41 -21.97
CA PHE A 383 9.22 -39.44 -21.02
C PHE A 383 8.77 -40.71 -21.75
N PHE A 384 7.94 -40.60 -22.78
CA PHE A 384 7.51 -41.76 -23.57
C PHE A 384 8.69 -42.51 -24.20
N ASN A 385 9.68 -41.79 -24.75
CA ASN A 385 10.87 -42.39 -25.32
C ASN A 385 11.73 -43.10 -24.26
N LEU A 386 11.94 -42.49 -23.10
CA LEU A 386 12.65 -43.10 -21.97
C LEU A 386 11.94 -44.37 -21.51
N CYS A 387 10.62 -44.34 -21.47
CA CYS A 387 9.80 -45.44 -20.99
C CYS A 387 9.73 -46.66 -21.90
N ARG A 388 10.15 -46.59 -23.18
CA ARG A 388 10.13 -47.73 -24.12
C ARG A 388 10.95 -48.93 -23.64
N ARG A 389 11.86 -48.74 -22.70
CA ARG A 389 12.72 -49.78 -22.14
C ARG A 389 12.05 -50.64 -21.06
N PHE A 390 10.96 -50.15 -20.46
CA PHE A 390 10.27 -50.85 -19.37
C PHE A 390 9.25 -51.82 -19.95
N LYS A 391 9.19 -53.05 -19.42
CA LYS A 391 8.19 -54.06 -19.81
C LYS A 391 6.80 -53.64 -19.34
N GLU A 392 6.72 -53.10 -18.13
CA GLU A 392 5.50 -52.58 -17.55
C GLU A 392 5.76 -51.24 -16.85
N ARG A 393 4.82 -50.31 -17.03
CA ARG A 393 4.89 -48.99 -16.40
C ARG A 393 3.52 -48.47 -16.02
N GLY A 394 3.49 -47.68 -14.95
CA GLY A 394 2.34 -46.84 -14.59
C GLY A 394 2.80 -45.45 -14.18
N LEU A 395 2.00 -44.43 -14.43
CA LEU A 395 2.18 -43.10 -13.85
C LEU A 395 0.92 -42.75 -13.07
N ILE A 396 1.05 -42.59 -11.75
CA ILE A 396 -0.08 -42.32 -10.86
C ILE A 396 0.07 -40.95 -10.19
N HIS A 397 -1.07 -40.32 -9.94
CA HIS A 397 -1.12 -39.15 -9.08
C HIS A 397 -1.09 -39.57 -7.61
N VAL A 398 -0.28 -38.89 -6.80
CA VAL A 398 -0.22 -39.07 -5.34
C VAL A 398 -0.32 -37.73 -4.62
N SER A 399 -0.77 -37.71 -3.37
CA SER A 399 -0.78 -36.45 -2.61
C SER A 399 0.65 -35.93 -2.36
N ARG A 400 0.83 -34.62 -2.17
CA ARG A 400 2.14 -34.03 -1.83
C ARG A 400 2.74 -34.64 -0.55
N ARG A 401 1.90 -35.04 0.42
CA ARG A 401 2.36 -35.75 1.62
C ARG A 401 2.99 -37.10 1.29
N CYS A 402 2.44 -37.83 0.33
CA CYS A 402 3.00 -39.11 -0.15
C CYS A 402 4.28 -38.91 -0.99
N ASN A 403 4.45 -37.75 -1.62
CA ASN A 403 5.64 -37.37 -2.37
C ASN A 403 6.65 -36.53 -1.57
N PHE A 404 6.52 -36.52 -0.23
CA PHE A 404 7.31 -35.67 0.66
C PHE A 404 8.82 -35.85 0.47
N MET A 405 9.28 -37.09 0.27
CA MET A 405 10.70 -37.38 0.11
C MET A 405 11.32 -36.72 -1.11
N ALA A 406 10.67 -36.81 -2.28
CA ALA A 406 11.15 -36.13 -3.48
C ALA A 406 11.12 -34.61 -3.29
N HIS A 407 10.10 -34.09 -2.59
CA HIS A 407 10.01 -32.66 -2.29
C HIS A 407 11.14 -32.18 -1.35
N SER A 408 11.45 -32.94 -0.30
CA SER A 408 12.54 -32.64 0.64
C SER A 408 13.92 -32.77 0.01
N VAL A 409 14.06 -33.59 -1.03
CA VAL A 409 15.29 -33.75 -1.81
C VAL A 409 15.45 -32.61 -2.83
N ALA A 410 14.35 -32.01 -3.28
CA ALA A 410 14.34 -30.87 -4.20
C ALA A 410 14.54 -29.51 -3.52
N ASN A 411 14.11 -29.37 -2.26
CA ASN A 411 14.43 -28.22 -1.40
C ASN A 411 15.86 -28.31 -0.86
#